data_AF-A0A7R7JBW3-F1
#
_entry.id   AF-A0A7R7JBW3-F1
#
_cell.length_a   1.000
_cell.length_b   1.000
_cell.length_c   1.000
_cell.angle_alpha   90.00
_cell.angle_beta   90.00
_cell.angle_gamma   90.00
#
_symmetry.space_group_name_H-M   'P 1'
#
loop_
_entity.id
_entity.type
_entity.pdbx_description
1 polymer ?
#
loop_
_entity_poly.entity_id
_entity_poly.type
_entity_poly.pdbx_seq_one_letter_code
_entity_poly.pdbx_strand_id
1 'polypeptide(L)'
;MKQQFSLRASVCLALATLASSSALAAGFQVNEHSANGLGRAMAGQAAKPENASILATNPAAIGVFKEAEFSASASFIDPNVDIDGAVTYNLGDTVVSASPAAEDNIADTAIVPSFFYVSPINDKLSAGVGVFTTYGLRSDYSDDFGALHFADTAEVKTVTLNPAVSYKVNKQLMVGFGLNITYAEAEIGSGVSNTLAGTVAGLAPTAEALGITLPTLTPGASLFSMEGDDWGYGWNAGIFWQPTDMTNIALSYRAETKLELEGAVSSQTPIFPINLNQPGSLDLNLAATTELAIDQKIDSQWSVQASVVFTDWSTFEKLEANLEDGVDFLIKEENFDDSWRAAIGVTYALNDEITLRAGYAYDDGVVSVENRSLSIPDTDRQWFSGGLTYTMSDDTSIDVAYVFIDGREAKIDKDRTILSNVLPGTDFTTNFSGTQSATAHILSVQLNTRF
;
A
#
# COMPACT_ATOMS: atom_id res chain seq x y z
N MET A 1 -21.76 -32.99 11.47
CA MET A 1 -21.95 -31.73 10.70
C MET A 1 -21.70 -30.46 11.53
N LYS A 2 -22.29 -30.26 12.72
CA LYS A 2 -22.08 -29.00 13.50
C LYS A 2 -20.64 -28.76 14.00
N GLN A 3 -19.91 -29.81 14.37
CA GLN A 3 -18.51 -29.67 14.86
C GLN A 3 -17.47 -29.43 13.76
N GLN A 4 -17.71 -29.85 12.52
CA GLN A 4 -16.80 -29.56 11.40
C GLN A 4 -16.96 -28.12 10.88
N PHE A 5 -18.15 -27.53 11.07
CA PHE A 5 -18.41 -26.13 10.73
C PHE A 5 -17.72 -25.16 11.70
N SER A 6 -17.69 -25.48 13.01
CA SER A 6 -17.03 -24.61 14.00
C SER A 6 -15.50 -24.64 13.85
N LEU A 7 -14.90 -25.79 13.52
CA LEU A 7 -13.44 -25.89 13.34
C LEU A 7 -12.95 -25.11 12.11
N ARG A 8 -13.73 -25.09 11.02
CA ARG A 8 -13.42 -24.32 9.80
C ARG A 8 -13.64 -22.82 9.99
N ALA A 9 -14.69 -22.43 10.70
CA ALA A 9 -14.93 -21.02 11.05
C ALA A 9 -13.86 -20.47 12.01
N SER A 10 -13.35 -21.29 12.95
CA SER A 10 -12.27 -20.90 13.86
C SER A 10 -10.91 -20.78 13.16
N VAL A 11 -10.65 -21.54 12.09
CA VAL A 11 -9.43 -21.38 11.26
C VAL A 11 -9.51 -20.11 10.40
N CYS A 12 -10.70 -19.75 9.89
CA CYS A 12 -10.89 -18.48 9.17
C CYS A 12 -10.70 -17.24 10.07
N LEU A 13 -11.10 -17.32 11.35
CA LEU A 13 -10.88 -16.21 12.31
C LEU A 13 -9.43 -16.11 12.79
N ALA A 14 -8.70 -17.23 12.87
CA ALA A 14 -7.30 -17.26 13.30
C ALA A 14 -6.31 -16.84 12.18
N LEU A 15 -6.72 -16.91 10.92
CA LEU A 15 -5.92 -16.42 9.77
C LEU A 15 -6.07 -14.90 9.53
N ALA A 16 -7.02 -14.25 10.20
CA ALA A 16 -7.22 -12.79 10.11
C ALA A 16 -6.19 -11.98 10.94
N THR A 17 -5.38 -12.63 11.78
CA THR A 17 -4.39 -11.95 12.64
C THR A 17 -2.96 -11.99 12.08
N LEU A 18 -2.79 -12.36 10.80
CA LEU A 18 -1.50 -12.35 10.09
C LEU A 18 -1.63 -11.40 8.90
N ALA A 19 -1.58 -10.10 9.16
CA ALA A 19 -1.49 -9.08 8.13
C ALA A 19 -0.29 -8.18 8.44
N SER A 20 0.79 -8.37 7.69
CA SER A 20 1.90 -7.43 7.56
C SER A 20 1.95 -7.05 6.08
N SER A 21 2.08 -5.76 5.76
CA SER A 21 1.88 -5.19 4.42
C SER A 21 3.10 -4.44 3.88
N SER A 22 3.34 -4.51 2.57
CA SER A 22 4.20 -3.59 1.81
C SER A 22 3.94 -3.68 0.30
N ALA A 23 3.88 -2.56 -0.43
CA ALA A 23 4.07 -2.51 -1.89
C ALA A 23 4.44 -1.07 -2.37
N LEU A 24 5.63 -0.58 -2.01
CA LEU A 24 6.21 0.80 -2.17
C LEU A 24 6.32 1.48 -3.58
N ALA A 25 5.21 1.56 -4.32
CA ALA A 25 4.91 2.46 -5.44
C ALA A 25 3.54 2.20 -6.08
N ALA A 26 3.04 3.23 -6.75
CA ALA A 26 1.65 3.64 -6.64
C ALA A 26 1.35 4.04 -5.17
N GLY A 27 2.30 4.71 -4.51
CA GLY A 27 2.24 5.02 -3.09
C GLY A 27 2.22 3.76 -2.23
N PHE A 28 1.17 3.62 -1.43
CA PHE A 28 0.95 2.49 -0.54
C PHE A 28 -0.25 1.63 -0.95
N GLN A 29 -0.61 1.60 -2.25
CA GLN A 29 -1.66 0.72 -2.76
C GLN A 29 -1.19 -0.75 -2.82
N VAL A 30 -2.11 -1.68 -2.53
CA VAL A 30 -1.86 -3.13 -2.54
C VAL A 30 -2.83 -3.80 -3.52
N ASN A 31 -2.29 -4.58 -4.47
CA ASN A 31 -3.02 -5.25 -5.54
C ASN A 31 -3.00 -6.79 -5.41
N GLU A 32 -2.37 -7.33 -4.37
CA GLU A 32 -1.99 -8.73 -4.21
C GLU A 32 -3.12 -9.65 -3.73
N HIS A 33 -4.36 -9.36 -4.12
CA HIS A 33 -5.55 -10.08 -3.64
C HIS A 33 -5.98 -11.25 -4.55
N SER A 34 -5.28 -11.51 -5.66
CA SER A 34 -5.66 -12.51 -6.67
C SER A 34 -4.43 -13.15 -7.35
N ALA A 35 -4.21 -14.44 -7.17
CA ALA A 35 -3.05 -15.11 -7.76
C ALA A 35 -3.16 -15.22 -9.30
N ASN A 36 -4.34 -15.55 -9.85
CA ASN A 36 -4.56 -15.55 -11.30
C ASN A 36 -4.41 -14.14 -11.91
N GLY A 37 -4.84 -13.11 -11.18
CA GLY A 37 -4.61 -11.71 -11.55
C GLY A 37 -3.11 -11.38 -11.57
N LEU A 38 -2.39 -11.68 -10.48
CA LEU A 38 -0.96 -11.44 -10.35
C LEU A 38 -0.16 -12.16 -11.45
N GLY A 39 -0.57 -13.36 -11.86
CA GLY A 39 0.06 -14.08 -12.97
C GLY A 39 0.05 -13.32 -14.31
N ARG A 40 -0.82 -12.32 -14.46
CA ARG A 40 -0.90 -11.39 -15.62
C ARG A 40 -0.55 -9.95 -15.25
N ALA A 41 0.14 -9.71 -14.15
CA ALA A 41 0.42 -8.37 -13.63
C ALA A 41 -0.88 -7.56 -13.47
N MET A 42 -1.96 -8.22 -13.04
CA MET A 42 -3.31 -7.65 -12.89
C MET A 42 -3.94 -7.11 -14.19
N ALA A 43 -3.39 -7.44 -15.36
CA ALA A 43 -3.93 -6.98 -16.63
C ALA A 43 -5.36 -7.49 -16.85
N GLY A 44 -6.27 -6.53 -17.10
CA GLY A 44 -7.68 -6.78 -17.42
C GLY A 44 -8.48 -7.46 -16.31
N GLN A 45 -8.04 -7.40 -15.05
CA GLN A 45 -8.63 -8.17 -13.96
C GLN A 45 -10.12 -7.84 -13.75
N ALA A 46 -10.52 -6.56 -13.85
CA ALA A 46 -11.94 -6.18 -13.77
C ALA A 46 -12.82 -6.74 -14.90
N ALA A 47 -12.23 -7.22 -16.00
CA ALA A 47 -12.93 -7.74 -17.18
C ALA A 47 -12.81 -9.26 -17.34
N LYS A 48 -12.11 -9.99 -16.46
CA LYS A 48 -11.86 -11.43 -16.63
C LYS A 48 -12.40 -12.28 -15.47
N PRO A 49 -13.70 -12.66 -15.50
CA PRO A 49 -14.36 -13.42 -14.44
C PRO A 49 -13.94 -14.90 -14.43
N GLU A 50 -12.79 -15.18 -13.83
CA GLU A 50 -12.26 -16.54 -13.70
C GLU A 50 -12.65 -17.23 -12.40
N ASN A 51 -12.79 -16.46 -11.31
CA ASN A 51 -13.11 -16.95 -9.97
C ASN A 51 -13.62 -15.80 -9.09
N ALA A 52 -13.99 -16.11 -7.84
CA ALA A 52 -14.61 -15.16 -6.91
C ALA A 52 -13.74 -13.92 -6.57
N SER A 53 -12.42 -13.97 -6.77
CA SER A 53 -11.52 -12.84 -6.47
C SER A 53 -11.77 -11.60 -7.33
N ILE A 54 -12.48 -11.74 -8.46
CA ILE A 54 -12.89 -10.60 -9.29
C ILE A 54 -13.76 -9.59 -8.53
N LEU A 55 -14.41 -9.99 -7.43
CA LEU A 55 -15.18 -9.07 -6.59
C LEU A 55 -14.33 -7.89 -6.10
N ALA A 56 -13.02 -8.11 -5.85
CA ALA A 56 -12.10 -7.06 -5.40
C ALA A 56 -11.95 -5.91 -6.42
N THR A 57 -12.02 -6.20 -7.72
CA THR A 57 -11.81 -5.21 -8.78
C THR A 57 -13.12 -4.74 -9.41
N ASN A 58 -14.10 -5.63 -9.56
CA ASN A 58 -15.37 -5.28 -10.20
C ASN A 58 -16.57 -6.06 -9.62
N PRO A 59 -17.45 -5.41 -8.82
CA PRO A 59 -18.62 -6.06 -8.26
C PRO A 59 -19.64 -6.46 -9.34
N ALA A 60 -19.64 -5.85 -10.53
CA ALA A 60 -20.57 -6.22 -11.61
C ALA A 60 -20.28 -7.61 -12.18
N ALA A 61 -18.98 -7.96 -12.27
CA ALA A 61 -18.52 -9.17 -12.94
C ALA A 61 -18.90 -10.46 -12.18
N ILE A 62 -19.20 -10.38 -10.88
CA ILE A 62 -19.72 -11.53 -10.11
C ILE A 62 -21.07 -12.04 -10.65
N GLY A 63 -21.77 -11.22 -11.43
CA GLY A 63 -22.99 -11.63 -12.12
C GLY A 63 -22.77 -12.75 -13.14
N VAL A 64 -21.55 -12.95 -13.63
CA VAL A 64 -21.24 -13.98 -14.64
C VAL A 64 -21.38 -15.40 -14.08
N PHE A 65 -21.10 -15.58 -12.79
CA PHE A 65 -21.12 -16.90 -12.15
C PHE A 65 -22.54 -17.47 -12.07
N LYS A 66 -22.65 -18.78 -12.36
CA LYS A 66 -23.91 -19.53 -12.36
C LYS A 66 -24.09 -20.41 -11.13
N GLU A 67 -23.02 -20.59 -10.38
CA GLU A 67 -22.92 -21.38 -9.17
C GLU A 67 -22.28 -20.52 -8.08
N ALA A 68 -22.37 -20.97 -6.83
CA ALA A 68 -21.63 -20.30 -5.78
C ALA A 68 -20.14 -20.63 -5.92
N GLU A 69 -19.28 -19.64 -5.76
CA GLU A 69 -17.84 -19.81 -5.81
C GLU A 69 -17.17 -19.22 -4.57
N PHE A 70 -16.09 -19.86 -4.16
CA PHE A 70 -15.21 -19.39 -3.11
C PHE A 70 -13.77 -19.33 -3.60
N SER A 71 -13.08 -18.24 -3.31
CA SER A 71 -11.64 -18.08 -3.56
C SER A 71 -10.95 -17.63 -2.27
N ALA A 72 -9.82 -18.26 -1.96
CA ALA A 72 -8.93 -17.83 -0.88
C ALA A 72 -7.51 -17.76 -1.41
N SER A 73 -6.83 -16.63 -1.21
CA SER A 73 -5.43 -16.46 -1.60
C SER A 73 -4.56 -15.98 -0.45
N ALA A 74 -3.27 -16.25 -0.57
CA ALA A 74 -2.23 -15.64 0.25
C ALA A 74 -1.07 -15.26 -0.67
N SER A 75 -0.68 -13.98 -0.61
CA SER A 75 0.45 -13.45 -1.36
C SER A 75 1.57 -13.11 -0.38
N PHE A 76 2.72 -13.77 -0.53
CA PHE A 76 3.96 -13.44 0.15
C PHE A 76 4.70 -12.39 -0.67
N ILE A 77 5.01 -11.26 -0.04
CA ILE A 77 5.67 -10.10 -0.64
C ILE A 77 7.03 -9.95 0.06
N ASP A 78 8.10 -9.91 -0.72
CA ASP A 78 9.48 -9.78 -0.27
C ASP A 78 10.09 -8.57 -0.97
N PRO A 79 9.85 -7.36 -0.44
CA PRO A 79 10.47 -6.14 -0.96
C PRO A 79 11.94 -6.08 -0.51
N ASN A 80 12.76 -5.39 -1.30
CA ASN A 80 14.08 -4.94 -0.90
C ASN A 80 14.19 -3.47 -1.27
N VAL A 81 14.21 -2.60 -0.26
CA VAL A 81 14.31 -1.15 -0.42
C VAL A 81 15.54 -0.64 0.27
N ASP A 82 16.47 -0.10 -0.52
CA ASP A 82 17.77 0.35 -0.05
C ASP A 82 17.85 1.87 -0.16
N ILE A 83 18.41 2.50 0.87
CA ILE A 83 18.72 3.92 0.93
C ILE A 83 20.24 4.07 0.98
N ASP A 84 20.79 4.88 0.08
CA ASP A 84 22.20 5.26 0.08
C ASP A 84 22.32 6.79 0.04
N GLY A 85 23.07 7.37 0.97
CA GLY A 85 23.25 8.81 0.99
C GLY A 85 24.13 9.31 2.12
N ALA A 86 24.06 10.61 2.33
CA ALA A 86 24.74 11.29 3.42
C ALA A 86 23.85 12.36 4.03
N VAL A 87 24.05 12.60 5.32
CA VAL A 87 23.45 13.72 6.04
C VAL A 87 24.53 14.74 6.40
N THR A 88 24.20 16.01 6.19
CA THR A 88 25.00 17.16 6.63
C THR A 88 24.27 17.93 7.71
N TYR A 89 25.02 18.44 8.67
CA TYR A 89 24.52 19.23 9.79
C TYR A 89 25.07 20.64 9.65
N ASN A 90 24.19 21.64 9.66
CA ASN A 90 24.52 23.02 9.40
C ASN A 90 24.09 23.91 10.56
N LEU A 91 24.93 24.90 10.89
CA LEU A 91 24.58 26.02 11.75
C LEU A 91 24.57 27.28 10.88
N GLY A 92 23.37 27.75 10.51
CA GLY A 92 23.21 28.69 9.39
C GLY A 92 23.78 28.10 8.10
N ASP A 93 24.59 28.88 7.38
CA ASP A 93 25.22 28.43 6.12
C ASP A 93 26.51 27.61 6.33
N THR A 94 26.88 27.30 7.58
CA THR A 94 28.14 26.61 7.89
C THR A 94 27.90 25.14 8.19
N VAL A 95 28.49 24.24 7.39
CA VAL A 95 28.55 22.81 7.68
C VAL A 95 29.42 22.57 8.92
N VAL A 96 28.85 21.99 9.97
CA VAL A 96 29.53 21.66 11.23
C VAL A 96 29.84 20.18 11.38
N SER A 97 29.10 19.32 10.69
CA SER A 97 29.30 17.86 10.69
C SER A 97 28.68 17.25 9.43
N ALA A 98 29.16 16.07 9.05
CA ALA A 98 28.59 15.26 7.99
C ALA A 98 28.82 13.78 8.29
N SER A 99 27.89 12.92 7.90
CA SER A 99 27.98 11.48 8.08
C SER A 99 27.32 10.74 6.92
N PRO A 100 27.81 9.53 6.57
CA PRO A 100 27.00 8.60 5.79
C PRO A 100 25.63 8.36 6.45
N ALA A 101 24.63 8.14 5.62
CA ALA A 101 23.28 7.75 6.01
C ALA A 101 22.76 6.78 4.94
N ALA A 102 23.06 5.50 5.14
CA ALA A 102 22.64 4.41 4.27
C ALA A 102 22.04 3.29 5.13
N GLU A 103 21.03 2.62 4.60
CA GLU A 103 20.36 1.48 5.22
C GLU A 103 19.88 0.54 4.12
N ASP A 104 20.19 -0.73 4.26
CA ASP A 104 19.75 -1.77 3.34
C ASP A 104 18.44 -2.37 3.85
N ASN A 105 17.52 -2.66 2.94
CA ASN A 105 16.27 -3.35 3.22
C ASN A 105 15.41 -2.75 4.35
N ILE A 106 14.91 -1.53 4.15
CA ILE A 106 14.02 -0.84 5.10
C ILE A 106 12.56 -1.33 5.06
N ALA A 107 12.24 -2.31 4.22
CA ALA A 107 10.88 -2.81 4.02
C ALA A 107 10.81 -4.29 4.42
N ASP A 108 9.91 -4.63 5.33
CA ASP A 108 9.76 -6.01 5.79
C ASP A 108 8.96 -6.87 4.82
N THR A 109 9.22 -8.18 4.88
CA THR A 109 8.38 -9.17 4.20
C THR A 109 6.96 -9.19 4.76
N ALA A 110 6.01 -9.41 3.88
CA ALA A 110 4.58 -9.30 4.15
C ALA A 110 3.82 -10.54 3.66
N ILE A 111 2.72 -10.88 4.36
CA ILE A 111 1.74 -11.86 3.88
C ILE A 111 0.40 -11.16 3.78
N VAL A 112 -0.17 -11.16 2.58
CA VAL A 112 -1.46 -10.55 2.26
C VAL A 112 -2.49 -11.65 1.98
N PRO A 113 -3.36 -11.96 2.95
CA PRO A 113 -4.47 -12.89 2.71
C PRO A 113 -5.64 -12.20 2.02
N SER A 114 -6.41 -12.96 1.24
CA SER A 114 -7.69 -12.53 0.70
C SER A 114 -8.70 -13.67 0.64
N PHE A 115 -9.97 -13.36 0.86
CA PHE A 115 -11.07 -14.31 0.85
C PHE A 115 -12.26 -13.73 0.11
N PHE A 116 -12.89 -14.52 -0.75
CA PHE A 116 -14.04 -14.10 -1.54
C PHE A 116 -15.06 -15.22 -1.62
N TYR A 117 -16.33 -14.84 -1.50
CA TYR A 117 -17.46 -15.72 -1.77
C TYR A 117 -18.47 -14.98 -2.63
N VAL A 118 -18.92 -15.62 -3.71
CA VAL A 118 -19.93 -15.08 -4.61
C VAL A 118 -21.01 -16.13 -4.84
N SER A 119 -22.25 -15.70 -4.96
CA SER A 119 -23.39 -16.60 -5.17
C SER A 119 -24.49 -15.94 -5.99
N PRO A 120 -25.00 -16.60 -7.04
CA PRO A 120 -26.20 -16.17 -7.73
C PRO A 120 -27.41 -16.37 -6.82
N ILE A 121 -28.18 -15.30 -6.63
CA ILE A 121 -29.43 -15.33 -5.85
C ILE A 121 -30.60 -15.75 -6.75
N ASN A 122 -30.59 -15.29 -8.00
CA ASN A 122 -31.54 -15.66 -9.04
C ASN A 122 -30.95 -15.34 -10.43
N ASP A 123 -31.75 -15.49 -11.49
CA ASP A 123 -31.32 -15.26 -12.88
C ASP A 123 -30.79 -13.85 -13.16
N LYS A 124 -31.11 -12.85 -12.33
CA LYS A 124 -30.70 -11.45 -12.53
C LYS A 124 -29.79 -10.90 -11.43
N LEU A 125 -29.86 -11.44 -10.22
CA LEU A 125 -29.17 -10.91 -9.05
C LEU A 125 -28.13 -11.90 -8.55
N SER A 126 -26.91 -11.42 -8.35
CA SER A 126 -25.85 -12.12 -7.61
C SER A 126 -25.42 -11.27 -6.42
N ALA A 127 -24.95 -11.92 -5.37
CA ALA A 127 -24.37 -11.26 -4.21
C ALA A 127 -23.02 -11.90 -3.89
N GLY A 128 -22.14 -11.14 -3.22
CA GLY A 128 -20.87 -11.65 -2.76
C GLY A 128 -20.32 -10.86 -1.60
N VAL A 129 -19.25 -11.38 -1.01
CA VAL A 129 -18.49 -10.73 0.04
C VAL A 129 -17.01 -11.02 -0.16
N GLY A 130 -16.18 -9.99 0.01
CA GLY A 130 -14.72 -10.09 0.05
C GLY A 130 -14.15 -9.63 1.39
N VAL A 131 -13.06 -10.23 1.82
CA VAL A 131 -12.17 -9.74 2.90
C VAL A 131 -10.76 -9.69 2.33
N PHE A 132 -10.20 -8.50 2.19
CA PHE A 132 -8.90 -8.27 1.53
C PHE A 132 -8.35 -6.91 1.96
N THR A 133 -7.15 -6.56 1.50
CA THR A 133 -6.57 -5.23 1.68
C THR A 133 -6.39 -4.55 0.32
N THR A 134 -6.45 -3.22 0.30
CA THR A 134 -6.15 -2.40 -0.89
C THR A 134 -5.06 -1.37 -0.63
N TYR A 135 -4.66 -1.20 0.63
CA TYR A 135 -3.66 -0.23 1.05
C TYR A 135 -2.82 -0.80 2.18
N GLY A 136 -1.52 -0.61 2.10
CA GLY A 136 -0.58 -1.11 3.08
C GLY A 136 0.86 -0.69 2.81
N LEU A 137 1.55 -0.35 3.89
CA LEU A 137 2.90 0.19 3.89
C LEU A 137 3.63 -0.27 5.14
N ARG A 138 4.92 -0.54 5.01
CA ARG A 138 5.84 -0.59 6.16
C ARG A 138 7.22 -0.14 5.69
N SER A 139 7.77 0.85 6.38
CA SER A 139 9.19 1.18 6.38
C SER A 139 9.67 1.23 7.83
N ASP A 140 10.84 0.64 8.06
CA ASP A 140 11.42 0.49 9.40
C ASP A 140 12.94 0.65 9.29
N TYR A 141 13.49 1.65 9.95
CA TYR A 141 14.91 1.98 9.92
C TYR A 141 15.61 1.47 11.18
N SER A 142 16.89 1.13 11.06
CA SER A 142 17.69 0.78 12.23
C SER A 142 17.99 2.01 13.10
N ASP A 143 18.13 1.82 14.42
CA ASP A 143 18.58 2.86 15.37
C ASP A 143 19.94 3.49 14.99
N ASP A 144 20.73 2.80 14.14
CA ASP A 144 22.03 3.24 13.67
C ASP A 144 21.96 4.10 12.39
N PHE A 145 20.80 4.19 11.74
CA PHE A 145 20.62 4.97 10.53
C PHE A 145 20.97 6.45 10.79
N GLY A 146 21.88 6.98 9.97
CA GLY A 146 22.46 8.31 10.19
C GLY A 146 21.45 9.46 10.12
N ALA A 147 20.29 9.22 9.52
CA ALA A 147 19.25 10.22 9.22
C ALA A 147 17.88 9.90 9.85
N LEU A 148 17.83 9.20 11.00
CA LEU A 148 16.58 8.84 11.70
C LEU A 148 15.61 9.99 11.98
N HIS A 149 16.12 11.23 12.03
CA HIS A 149 15.30 12.42 12.21
C HIS A 149 14.50 12.80 10.96
N PHE A 150 14.63 12.07 9.85
CA PHE A 150 13.79 12.20 8.67
C PHE A 150 12.77 11.06 8.53
N ALA A 151 13.10 9.87 9.03
CA ALA A 151 12.24 8.69 9.03
C ALA A 151 12.77 7.67 10.04
N ASP A 152 11.86 6.96 10.69
CA ASP A 152 12.17 5.86 11.63
C ASP A 152 11.23 4.69 11.35
N THR A 153 9.96 4.86 11.69
CA THR A 153 8.90 3.91 11.34
C THR A 153 7.81 4.64 10.56
N ALA A 154 7.31 4.03 9.49
CA ALA A 154 6.03 4.39 8.90
C ALA A 154 5.28 3.13 8.48
N GLU A 155 4.09 2.94 9.02
CA GLU A 155 3.28 1.75 8.78
C GLU A 155 1.83 2.15 8.54
N VAL A 156 1.20 1.48 7.58
CA VAL A 156 -0.25 1.50 7.36
C VAL A 156 -0.67 0.06 7.15
N LYS A 157 -1.55 -0.45 8.00
CA LYS A 157 -2.18 -1.76 7.86
C LYS A 157 -3.67 -1.57 7.65
N THR A 158 -4.23 -2.19 6.61
CA THR A 158 -5.68 -2.13 6.39
C THR A 158 -6.30 -3.48 6.12
N VAL A 159 -7.55 -3.67 6.57
CA VAL A 159 -8.39 -4.81 6.21
C VAL A 159 -9.77 -4.30 5.82
N THR A 160 -10.22 -4.68 4.63
CA THR A 160 -11.51 -4.27 4.05
C THR A 160 -12.46 -5.44 3.94
N LEU A 161 -13.66 -5.30 4.51
CA LEU A 161 -14.82 -6.14 4.26
C LEU A 161 -15.67 -5.48 3.15
N ASN A 162 -15.93 -6.21 2.07
CA ASN A 162 -16.67 -5.72 0.91
C ASN A 162 -17.87 -6.60 0.55
N PRO A 163 -19.05 -6.41 1.16
CA PRO A 163 -20.29 -6.96 0.64
C PRO A 163 -20.67 -6.25 -0.66
N ALA A 164 -21.05 -7.01 -1.69
CA ALA A 164 -21.38 -6.50 -3.01
C ALA A 164 -22.57 -7.24 -3.64
N VAL A 165 -23.23 -6.55 -4.57
CA VAL A 165 -24.31 -7.08 -5.39
C VAL A 165 -24.06 -6.77 -6.86
N SER A 166 -24.50 -7.68 -7.74
CA SER A 166 -24.52 -7.50 -9.18
C SER A 166 -25.92 -7.71 -9.72
N TYR A 167 -26.32 -6.85 -10.65
CA TYR A 167 -27.59 -6.92 -11.36
C TYR A 167 -27.35 -7.03 -12.87
N LYS A 168 -27.89 -8.09 -13.48
CA LYS A 168 -27.93 -8.28 -14.93
C LYS A 168 -29.00 -7.40 -15.54
N VAL A 169 -28.57 -6.29 -16.15
CA VAL A 169 -29.44 -5.38 -16.90
C VAL A 169 -30.02 -6.10 -18.12
N ASN A 170 -29.16 -6.85 -18.83
CA ASN A 170 -29.54 -7.72 -19.94
C ASN A 170 -28.52 -8.87 -20.07
N LYS A 171 -28.55 -9.61 -21.19
CA LYS A 171 -27.66 -10.75 -21.43
C LYS A 171 -26.17 -10.39 -21.55
N GLN A 172 -25.86 -9.13 -21.84
CA GLN A 172 -24.51 -8.64 -22.12
C GLN A 172 -24.03 -7.62 -21.09
N LEU A 173 -24.94 -6.93 -20.41
CA LEU A 173 -24.61 -5.83 -19.51
C LEU A 173 -25.01 -6.15 -18.08
N MET A 174 -24.05 -6.01 -17.18
CA MET A 174 -24.21 -6.13 -15.74
C MET A 174 -23.68 -4.86 -15.07
N VAL A 175 -24.33 -4.50 -13.97
CA VAL A 175 -23.88 -3.40 -13.09
C VAL A 175 -23.74 -3.94 -11.69
N GLY A 176 -22.81 -3.41 -10.92
CA GLY A 176 -22.56 -3.86 -9.56
C GLY A 176 -22.24 -2.71 -8.63
N PHE A 177 -22.49 -2.96 -7.35
CA PHE A 177 -22.26 -2.03 -6.27
C PHE A 177 -21.79 -2.80 -5.04
N GLY A 178 -20.82 -2.24 -4.32
CA GLY A 178 -20.29 -2.77 -3.08
C GLY A 178 -20.05 -1.67 -2.05
N LEU A 179 -20.05 -2.06 -0.78
CA LEU A 179 -19.72 -1.21 0.35
C LEU A 179 -18.34 -1.60 0.87
N ASN A 180 -17.46 -0.66 1.14
CA ASN A 180 -16.17 -0.94 1.75
C ASN A 180 -16.24 -0.55 3.22
N ILE A 181 -15.97 -1.50 4.10
CA ILE A 181 -15.84 -1.27 5.54
C ILE A 181 -14.40 -1.62 5.87
N THR A 182 -13.59 -0.61 6.14
CA THR A 182 -12.14 -0.72 6.20
C THR A 182 -11.67 -0.36 7.61
N TYR A 183 -11.05 -1.31 8.28
CA TYR A 183 -10.26 -1.02 9.48
C TYR A 183 -8.85 -0.64 9.05
N ALA A 184 -8.30 0.42 9.63
CA ALA A 184 -6.94 0.85 9.41
C ALA A 184 -6.23 1.10 10.74
N GLU A 185 -4.98 0.71 10.82
CA GLU A 185 -4.03 1.03 11.88
C GLU A 185 -2.83 1.66 11.20
N ALA A 186 -2.32 2.78 11.72
CA ALA A 186 -1.13 3.41 11.19
C ALA A 186 -0.22 3.92 12.29
N GLU A 187 1.08 3.89 11.99
CA GLU A 187 2.14 4.44 12.83
C GLU A 187 3.05 5.31 11.97
N ILE A 188 3.47 6.45 12.51
CA ILE A 188 4.54 7.26 11.92
C ILE A 188 5.44 7.84 13.01
N GLY A 189 6.74 7.73 12.81
CA GLY A 189 7.74 8.20 13.77
C GLY A 189 9.02 8.71 13.10
N SER A 190 9.76 9.50 13.87
CA SER A 190 11.15 9.82 13.60
C SER A 190 11.97 9.80 14.89
N GLY A 191 13.26 9.52 14.78
CA GLY A 191 14.17 9.30 15.89
C GLY A 191 15.37 10.24 15.91
N VAL A 192 16.09 10.25 17.02
CA VAL A 192 17.39 10.92 17.13
C VAL A 192 18.49 9.96 16.68
N SER A 193 19.16 10.25 15.58
CA SER A 193 20.33 9.47 15.16
C SER A 193 21.54 9.67 16.09
N ASN A 194 22.40 8.66 16.16
CA ASN A 194 23.69 8.74 16.86
C ASN A 194 24.51 9.98 16.45
N THR A 195 24.51 10.28 15.15
CA THR A 195 25.28 11.39 14.57
C THR A 195 24.65 12.75 14.87
N LEU A 196 23.32 12.85 14.93
CA LEU A 196 22.62 14.06 15.36
C LEU A 196 22.93 14.36 16.84
N ALA A 197 22.73 13.39 17.72
CA ALA A 197 23.01 13.54 19.15
C ALA A 197 24.47 13.92 19.40
N GLY A 198 25.41 13.23 18.76
CA GLY A 198 26.84 13.51 18.85
C GLY A 198 27.22 14.91 18.35
N THR A 199 26.60 15.37 17.25
CA THR A 199 26.85 16.70 16.69
C THR A 199 26.37 17.80 17.65
N VAL A 200 25.14 17.70 18.18
CA VAL A 200 24.62 18.68 19.14
C VAL A 200 25.45 18.70 20.43
N ALA A 201 25.81 17.53 20.96
CA ALA A 201 26.68 17.44 22.13
C ALA A 201 28.08 18.05 21.89
N GLY A 202 28.65 17.87 20.69
CA GLY A 202 29.93 18.45 20.30
C GLY A 202 29.93 19.97 20.23
N LEU A 203 28.77 20.59 19.95
CA LEU A 203 28.60 22.04 19.94
C LEU A 203 28.38 22.65 21.33
N ALA A 204 28.00 21.83 22.33
CA ALA A 204 27.62 22.30 23.66
C ALA A 204 28.68 23.18 24.36
N PRO A 205 30.00 22.86 24.35
CA PRO A 205 31.00 23.72 24.98
C PRO A 205 31.09 25.12 24.36
N THR A 206 30.95 25.21 23.04
CA THR A 206 30.95 26.49 22.31
C THR A 206 29.67 27.27 22.57
N ALA A 207 28.53 26.58 22.59
CA ALA A 207 27.24 27.19 22.91
C ALA A 207 27.21 27.76 24.33
N GLU A 208 27.72 27.01 25.32
CA GLU A 208 27.83 27.44 26.72
C GLU A 208 28.69 28.70 26.85
N ALA A 209 29.83 28.76 26.13
CA ALA A 209 30.69 29.94 26.11
C ALA A 209 30.00 31.20 25.55
N LEU A 210 28.95 31.02 24.73
CA LEU A 210 28.12 32.10 24.18
C LEU A 210 26.85 32.35 24.99
N GLY A 211 26.65 31.65 26.12
CA GLY A 211 25.47 31.76 26.97
C GLY A 211 24.22 31.07 26.40
N ILE A 212 24.38 30.12 25.48
CA ILE A 212 23.30 29.36 24.84
C ILE A 212 23.21 27.99 25.47
N THR A 213 21.99 27.55 25.81
CA THR A 213 21.72 26.19 26.30
C THR A 213 21.16 25.36 25.15
N LEU A 214 21.90 24.33 24.73
CA LEU A 214 21.41 23.36 23.75
C LEU A 214 20.65 22.23 24.46
N PRO A 215 19.63 21.62 23.82
CA PRO A 215 18.96 20.47 24.38
C PRO A 215 19.87 19.25 24.41
N THR A 216 19.65 18.38 25.39
CA THR A 216 20.27 17.05 25.39
C THR A 216 19.44 16.12 24.53
N LEU A 217 20.06 15.57 23.49
CA LEU A 217 19.45 14.56 22.61
C LEU A 217 20.05 13.20 22.93
N THR A 218 19.18 12.20 23.12
CA THR A 218 19.59 10.81 23.39
C THR A 218 19.44 10.01 22.10
N PRO A 219 20.45 9.29 21.62
CA PRO A 219 20.30 8.43 20.44
C PRO A 219 19.16 7.42 20.60
N GLY A 220 18.42 7.16 19.53
CA GLY A 220 17.23 6.28 19.50
C GLY A 220 16.00 6.87 20.21
N ALA A 221 16.10 8.05 20.82
CA ALA A 221 14.94 8.69 21.40
C ALA A 221 14.00 9.18 20.30
N SER A 222 12.69 8.95 20.47
CA SER A 222 11.69 9.43 19.52
C SER A 222 11.64 10.97 19.51
N LEU A 223 11.85 11.56 18.32
CA LEU A 223 11.57 12.97 18.08
C LEU A 223 10.06 13.20 18.12
N PHE A 224 9.33 12.41 17.36
CA PHE A 224 7.89 12.25 17.50
C PHE A 224 7.51 10.83 17.10
N SER A 225 6.42 10.34 17.65
CA SER A 225 5.74 9.13 17.20
C SER A 225 4.24 9.35 17.37
N MET A 226 3.48 8.83 16.41
CA MET A 226 2.02 8.80 16.44
C MET A 226 1.55 7.44 15.94
N GLU A 227 0.69 6.80 16.72
CA GLU A 227 0.02 5.55 16.40
C GLU A 227 -1.48 5.73 16.64
N GLY A 228 -2.31 5.24 15.72
CA GLY A 228 -3.76 5.31 15.85
C GLY A 228 -4.51 4.37 14.90
N ASP A 229 -5.80 4.20 15.16
CA ASP A 229 -6.69 3.32 14.39
C ASP A 229 -8.06 3.95 14.12
N ASP A 230 -8.74 3.50 13.06
CA ASP A 230 -10.12 3.91 12.74
C ASP A 230 -10.83 2.88 11.84
N TRP A 231 -12.17 2.98 11.79
CA TRP A 231 -13.04 2.32 10.82
C TRP A 231 -13.57 3.30 9.77
N GLY A 232 -13.04 3.20 8.56
CA GLY A 232 -13.47 3.95 7.39
C GLY A 232 -14.60 3.27 6.62
N TYR A 233 -15.44 4.08 5.98
CA TYR A 233 -16.54 3.62 5.14
C TYR A 233 -16.46 4.20 3.74
N GLY A 234 -16.45 3.33 2.74
CA GLY A 234 -16.42 3.69 1.33
C GLY A 234 -17.39 2.86 0.50
N TRP A 235 -17.32 3.00 -0.82
CA TRP A 235 -18.12 2.22 -1.75
C TRP A 235 -17.36 1.97 -3.06
N ASN A 236 -17.80 0.97 -3.81
CA ASN A 236 -17.30 0.72 -5.15
C ASN A 236 -18.45 0.36 -6.09
N ALA A 237 -18.31 0.71 -7.36
CA ALA A 237 -19.28 0.41 -8.39
C ALA A 237 -18.58 -0.10 -9.64
N GLY A 238 -19.32 -0.87 -10.44
CA GLY A 238 -18.76 -1.45 -11.65
C GLY A 238 -19.79 -1.62 -12.75
N ILE A 239 -19.29 -1.59 -13.98
CA ILE A 239 -19.98 -1.98 -15.20
C ILE A 239 -19.18 -3.14 -15.79
N PHE A 240 -19.89 -4.18 -16.21
CA PHE A 240 -19.32 -5.31 -16.92
C PHE A 240 -20.15 -5.56 -18.18
N TRP A 241 -19.49 -5.47 -19.35
CA TRP A 241 -20.13 -5.52 -20.65
C TRP A 241 -19.48 -6.59 -21.54
N GLN A 242 -20.29 -7.51 -22.04
CA GLN A 242 -19.92 -8.60 -22.94
C GLN A 242 -20.56 -8.38 -24.31
N PRO A 243 -20.01 -7.48 -25.16
CA PRO A 243 -20.56 -7.22 -26.48
C PRO A 243 -20.60 -8.47 -27.37
N THR A 244 -19.66 -9.41 -27.17
CA THR A 244 -19.60 -10.70 -27.84
C THR A 244 -19.17 -11.77 -26.85
N ASP A 245 -19.27 -13.05 -27.23
CA ASP A 245 -18.79 -14.16 -26.40
C ASP A 245 -17.25 -14.20 -26.25
N MET A 246 -16.55 -13.39 -27.06
CA MET A 246 -15.09 -13.32 -27.12
C MET A 246 -14.52 -12.07 -26.45
N THR A 247 -15.35 -11.10 -26.08
CA THR A 247 -14.89 -9.79 -25.60
C THR A 247 -15.64 -9.40 -24.34
N ASN A 248 -14.90 -9.12 -23.27
CA ASN A 248 -15.39 -8.52 -22.05
C ASN A 248 -14.74 -7.17 -21.86
N ILE A 249 -15.53 -6.16 -21.49
CA ILE A 249 -15.07 -4.81 -21.17
C ILE A 249 -15.63 -4.45 -19.80
N ALA A 250 -14.82 -3.83 -18.96
CA ALA A 250 -15.22 -3.41 -17.64
C ALA A 250 -14.77 -1.98 -17.35
N LEU A 251 -15.61 -1.26 -16.63
CA LEU A 251 -15.26 -0.01 -15.96
C LEU A 251 -15.59 -0.18 -14.49
N SER A 252 -14.64 0.03 -13.60
CA SER A 252 -14.86 0.00 -12.15
C SER A 252 -14.33 1.25 -11.50
N TYR A 253 -14.99 1.63 -10.40
CA TYR A 253 -14.61 2.76 -9.57
C TYR A 253 -14.69 2.36 -8.11
N ARG A 254 -13.65 2.65 -7.34
CA ARG A 254 -13.60 2.54 -5.89
C ARG A 254 -13.43 3.94 -5.33
N ALA A 255 -14.40 4.37 -4.52
CA ALA A 255 -14.37 5.68 -3.89
C ALA A 255 -13.26 5.75 -2.84
N GLU A 256 -12.79 6.97 -2.61
CA GLU A 256 -11.93 7.33 -1.49
C GLU A 256 -12.54 6.85 -0.17
N THR A 257 -11.71 6.37 0.74
CA THR A 257 -12.11 6.06 2.12
C THR A 257 -11.35 6.97 3.06
N LYS A 258 -12.09 7.84 3.76
CA LYS A 258 -11.53 8.77 4.75
C LYS A 258 -11.50 8.09 6.11
N LEU A 259 -10.39 8.26 6.82
CA LEU A 259 -10.15 7.78 8.17
C LEU A 259 -9.72 8.96 9.04
N GLU A 260 -10.21 9.01 10.27
CA GLU A 260 -9.69 9.89 11.32
C GLU A 260 -9.08 8.99 12.39
N LEU A 261 -7.77 8.72 12.28
CA LEU A 261 -7.06 7.79 13.14
C LEU A 261 -6.95 8.40 14.55
N GLU A 262 -7.64 7.82 15.53
CA GLU A 262 -7.58 8.26 16.92
C GLU A 262 -6.41 7.56 17.63
N GLY A 263 -5.61 8.32 18.38
CA GLY A 263 -4.39 7.79 18.95
C GLY A 263 -3.70 8.71 19.95
N ALA A 264 -2.40 8.49 20.12
CA ALA A 264 -1.55 9.33 20.96
C ALA A 264 -0.33 9.80 20.20
N VAL A 265 0.00 11.08 20.37
CA VAL A 265 1.28 11.63 19.96
C VAL A 265 2.23 11.54 21.14
N SER A 266 3.50 11.27 20.87
CA SER A 266 4.54 11.22 21.89
C SER A 266 5.85 11.81 21.40
N SER A 267 6.65 12.31 22.34
CA SER A 267 8.00 12.79 22.08
C SER A 267 8.87 12.61 23.32
N GLN A 268 10.10 12.14 23.10
CA GLN A 268 11.10 11.97 24.14
C GLN A 268 12.13 13.11 24.14
N THR A 269 11.96 14.13 23.30
CA THR A 269 12.92 15.22 23.14
C THR A 269 12.30 16.59 23.43
N PRO A 270 13.06 17.53 24.04
CA PRO A 270 12.54 18.85 24.37
C PRO A 270 12.76 19.86 23.23
N ILE A 271 12.68 19.44 21.96
CA ILE A 271 12.98 20.30 20.80
C ILE A 271 11.75 21.01 20.23
N PHE A 272 10.56 20.49 20.50
CA PHE A 272 9.31 21.09 20.03
C PHE A 272 8.80 22.13 21.04
N PRO A 273 8.30 23.30 20.58
CA PRO A 273 7.76 24.33 21.46
C PRO A 273 6.33 24.02 21.96
N ILE A 274 5.81 22.84 21.63
CA ILE A 274 4.46 22.37 21.96
C ILE A 274 4.55 21.06 22.75
N ASN A 275 3.53 20.76 23.55
CA ASN A 275 3.48 19.48 24.25
C ASN A 275 3.01 18.39 23.30
N LEU A 276 3.90 17.51 22.86
CA LEU A 276 3.50 16.39 22.00
C LEU A 276 2.93 15.20 22.77
N ASN A 277 3.20 15.08 24.07
CA ASN A 277 2.79 13.91 24.86
C ASN A 277 1.32 14.04 25.31
N GLN A 278 0.40 13.78 24.39
CA GLN A 278 -1.04 13.85 24.59
C GLN A 278 -1.82 13.03 23.54
N PRO A 279 -3.11 12.73 23.78
CA PRO A 279 -3.99 12.20 22.74
C PRO A 279 -4.10 13.13 21.53
N GLY A 280 -4.44 12.57 20.38
CA GLY A 280 -4.70 13.31 19.15
C GLY A 280 -5.33 12.44 18.08
N SER A 281 -5.64 13.05 16.93
CA SER A 281 -6.11 12.34 15.73
C SER A 281 -5.33 12.75 14.48
N LEU A 282 -5.33 11.90 13.46
CA LEU A 282 -4.71 12.18 12.16
C LEU A 282 -5.61 11.69 11.03
N ASP A 283 -5.87 12.58 10.07
CA ASP A 283 -6.64 12.23 8.88
C ASP A 283 -5.78 11.41 7.91
N LEU A 284 -6.27 10.22 7.53
CA LEU A 284 -5.65 9.36 6.50
C LEU A 284 -6.67 9.04 5.41
N ASN A 285 -6.40 9.54 4.20
CA ASN A 285 -7.24 9.26 3.03
C ASN A 285 -6.68 8.08 2.23
N LEU A 286 -7.49 7.04 2.05
CA LEU A 286 -7.21 5.95 1.12
C LEU A 286 -7.75 6.34 -0.26
N ALA A 287 -6.84 6.59 -1.21
CA ALA A 287 -7.15 7.19 -2.51
C ALA A 287 -8.25 6.44 -3.31
N ALA A 288 -8.99 7.17 -4.12
CA ALA A 288 -9.95 6.59 -5.06
C ALA A 288 -9.24 5.93 -6.25
N THR A 289 -9.84 4.89 -6.83
CA THR A 289 -9.31 4.24 -8.05
C THR A 289 -10.38 4.09 -9.14
N THR A 290 -9.96 4.23 -10.39
CA THR A 290 -10.77 3.93 -11.58
C THR A 290 -10.02 2.98 -12.49
N GLU A 291 -10.62 1.84 -12.84
CA GLU A 291 -10.04 0.88 -13.78
C GLU A 291 -10.91 0.75 -15.03
N LEU A 292 -10.28 0.88 -16.20
CA LEU A 292 -10.83 0.44 -17.48
C LEU A 292 -10.09 -0.83 -17.91
N ALA A 293 -10.82 -1.91 -18.14
CA ALA A 293 -10.26 -3.22 -18.43
C ALA A 293 -10.92 -3.89 -19.64
N ILE A 294 -10.14 -4.69 -20.35
CA ILE A 294 -10.59 -5.54 -21.46
C ILE A 294 -9.99 -6.94 -21.36
N ASP A 295 -10.80 -7.95 -21.63
CA ASP A 295 -10.39 -9.32 -21.91
C ASP A 295 -10.88 -9.70 -23.31
N GLN A 296 -9.94 -10.01 -24.20
CA GLN A 296 -10.21 -10.41 -25.57
C GLN A 296 -9.73 -11.85 -25.77
N LYS A 297 -10.67 -12.77 -25.91
CA LYS A 297 -10.38 -14.12 -26.41
C LYS A 297 -10.04 -14.03 -27.89
N ILE A 298 -8.97 -14.72 -28.28
CA ILE A 298 -8.55 -14.85 -29.67
C ILE A 298 -9.11 -16.16 -30.24
N ASP A 299 -9.00 -17.24 -29.48
CA ASP A 299 -9.55 -18.55 -29.78
C ASP A 299 -9.83 -19.31 -28.46
N SER A 300 -9.96 -20.64 -28.53
CA SER A 300 -10.22 -21.50 -27.37
C SER A 300 -9.01 -21.63 -26.42
N GLN A 301 -7.80 -21.32 -26.88
CA GLN A 301 -6.57 -21.44 -26.11
C GLN A 301 -6.02 -20.08 -25.67
N TRP A 302 -6.16 -19.05 -26.49
CA TRP A 302 -5.52 -17.75 -26.28
C TRP A 302 -6.51 -16.65 -25.92
N SER A 303 -6.14 -15.86 -24.91
CA SER A 303 -6.79 -14.59 -24.62
C SER A 303 -5.77 -13.53 -24.19
N VAL A 304 -6.00 -12.29 -24.58
CA VAL A 304 -5.18 -11.13 -24.24
C VAL A 304 -5.99 -10.20 -23.34
N GLN A 305 -5.34 -9.68 -22.32
CA GLN A 305 -5.93 -8.79 -21.33
C GLN A 305 -5.16 -7.48 -21.31
N ALA A 306 -5.87 -6.38 -21.08
CA ALA A 306 -5.25 -5.09 -20.82
C ALA A 306 -6.10 -4.28 -19.84
N SER A 307 -5.45 -3.42 -19.06
CA SER A 307 -6.12 -2.45 -18.21
C SER A 307 -5.31 -1.17 -18.04
N VAL A 308 -6.03 -0.10 -17.73
CA VAL A 308 -5.49 1.16 -17.26
C VAL A 308 -6.19 1.51 -15.96
N VAL A 309 -5.41 1.82 -14.93
CA VAL A 309 -5.90 2.25 -13.62
C VAL A 309 -5.44 3.70 -13.39
N PHE A 310 -6.36 4.54 -12.95
CA PHE A 310 -6.09 5.87 -12.43
C PHE A 310 -6.28 5.86 -10.92
N THR A 311 -5.34 6.43 -10.16
CA THR A 311 -5.45 6.59 -8.72
C THR A 311 -5.35 8.07 -8.33
N ASP A 312 -6.34 8.54 -7.57
CA ASP A 312 -6.54 9.94 -7.16
C ASP A 312 -5.70 10.27 -5.90
N TRP A 313 -4.39 10.18 -6.07
CA TRP A 313 -3.41 10.37 -4.99
C TRP A 313 -3.25 11.82 -4.56
N SER A 314 -3.69 12.79 -5.37
CA SER A 314 -3.66 14.22 -5.01
C SER A 314 -4.45 14.57 -3.75
N THR A 315 -5.30 13.65 -3.27
CA THR A 315 -5.99 13.74 -1.97
C THR A 315 -5.07 13.57 -0.75
N PHE A 316 -3.84 13.07 -0.94
CA PHE A 316 -2.84 12.86 0.10
C PHE A 316 -1.81 13.99 0.11
N GLU A 317 -2.21 15.12 0.72
CA GLU A 317 -1.41 16.36 0.71
C GLU A 317 -0.43 16.43 1.88
N LYS A 318 -0.83 16.02 3.08
CA LYS A 318 -0.03 16.16 4.31
C LYS A 318 -0.41 15.13 5.36
N LEU A 319 0.50 14.93 6.30
CA LEU A 319 0.30 14.24 7.57
C LEU A 319 0.37 15.29 8.68
N GLU A 320 -0.74 15.50 9.37
CA GLU A 320 -0.88 16.49 10.43
C GLU A 320 -1.64 15.87 11.60
N ALA A 321 -1.06 15.96 12.79
CA ALA A 321 -1.68 15.48 14.02
C ALA A 321 -2.49 16.60 14.68
N ASN A 322 -3.79 16.39 14.84
CA ASN A 322 -4.69 17.26 15.58
C ASN A 322 -4.60 16.91 17.08
N LEU A 323 -3.93 17.74 17.88
CA LEU A 323 -3.72 17.45 19.31
C LEU A 323 -4.97 17.80 20.14
N GLU A 324 -5.19 17.09 21.25
CA GLU A 324 -6.37 17.29 22.13
C GLU A 324 -6.47 18.73 22.68
N ASP A 325 -5.34 19.42 22.87
CA ASP A 325 -5.31 20.83 23.30
C ASP A 325 -5.71 21.85 22.22
N GLY A 326 -6.01 21.38 21.00
CA GLY A 326 -6.47 22.17 19.86
C GLY A 326 -5.34 22.79 19.03
N VAL A 327 -4.10 22.32 19.20
CA VAL A 327 -2.95 22.71 18.37
C VAL A 327 -2.71 21.65 17.30
N ASP A 328 -2.48 22.08 16.06
CA ASP A 328 -2.11 21.16 14.97
C ASP A 328 -0.58 21.01 14.90
N PHE A 329 -0.10 19.78 14.79
CA PHE A 329 1.31 19.44 14.61
C PHE A 329 1.52 18.84 13.22
N LEU A 330 2.06 19.65 12.30
CA LEU A 330 2.45 19.20 10.98
C LEU A 330 3.62 18.21 11.10
N ILE A 331 3.36 16.95 10.78
CA ILE A 331 4.37 15.90 10.73
C ILE A 331 5.14 16.00 9.43
N LYS A 332 4.40 16.09 8.30
CA LYS A 332 5.01 16.09 6.97
C LYS A 332 4.08 16.63 5.89
N GLU A 333 4.65 17.38 4.95
CA GLU A 333 4.04 17.69 3.66
C GLU A 333 4.36 16.54 2.69
N GLU A 334 3.32 15.92 2.11
CA GLU A 334 3.45 14.75 1.23
C GLU A 334 3.21 15.13 -0.23
N ASN A 335 2.16 15.90 -0.52
CA ASN A 335 1.81 16.44 -1.84
C ASN A 335 1.98 15.39 -2.96
N PHE A 336 1.25 14.27 -2.83
CA PHE A 336 1.27 13.21 -3.84
C PHE A 336 0.59 13.67 -5.13
N ASP A 337 1.07 13.15 -6.25
CA ASP A 337 0.55 13.35 -7.59
C ASP A 337 -0.34 12.17 -7.99
N ASP A 338 -1.41 12.43 -8.72
CA ASP A 338 -2.24 11.38 -9.32
C ASP A 338 -1.39 10.45 -10.20
N SER A 339 -1.68 9.15 -10.16
CA SER A 339 -0.88 8.16 -10.89
C SER A 339 -1.69 7.29 -11.83
N TRP A 340 -0.98 6.76 -12.83
CA TRP A 340 -1.50 5.81 -13.79
C TRP A 340 -0.73 4.50 -13.76
N ARG A 341 -1.48 3.41 -13.90
CA ARG A 341 -0.94 2.06 -14.09
C ARG A 341 -1.48 1.46 -15.36
N ALA A 342 -0.61 1.02 -16.25
CA ALA A 342 -0.99 0.33 -17.49
C ALA A 342 -0.47 -1.09 -17.49
N ALA A 343 -1.33 -2.06 -17.79
CA ALA A 343 -0.97 -3.48 -17.78
C ALA A 343 -1.43 -4.20 -19.04
N ILE A 344 -0.63 -5.16 -19.51
CA ILE A 344 -0.94 -6.09 -20.58
C ILE A 344 -0.58 -7.50 -20.16
N GLY A 345 -1.45 -8.46 -20.48
CA GLY A 345 -1.27 -9.85 -20.10
C GLY A 345 -1.81 -10.80 -21.14
N VAL A 346 -1.36 -12.05 -21.05
CA VAL A 346 -1.82 -13.14 -21.88
C VAL A 346 -2.18 -14.34 -21.01
N THR A 347 -3.24 -15.03 -21.39
CA THR A 347 -3.63 -16.32 -20.82
C THR A 347 -3.64 -17.36 -21.92
N TYR A 348 -3.00 -18.50 -21.68
CA TYR A 348 -2.89 -19.63 -22.58
C TYR A 348 -3.40 -20.91 -21.92
N ALA A 349 -4.53 -21.43 -22.36
CA ALA A 349 -5.02 -22.75 -21.95
C ALA A 349 -4.22 -23.83 -22.68
N LEU A 350 -3.25 -24.41 -21.97
CA LEU A 350 -2.38 -25.46 -22.50
C LEU A 350 -3.17 -26.75 -22.74
N ASN A 351 -4.04 -27.09 -21.80
CA ASN A 351 -4.99 -28.21 -21.84
C ASN A 351 -6.07 -27.99 -20.77
N ASP A 352 -6.97 -28.97 -20.59
CA ASP A 352 -8.09 -28.88 -19.65
C ASP A 352 -7.65 -28.75 -18.18
N GLU A 353 -6.44 -29.20 -17.84
CA GLU A 353 -5.89 -29.16 -16.48
C GLU A 353 -5.02 -27.94 -16.22
N ILE A 354 -4.39 -27.36 -17.25
CA ILE A 354 -3.31 -26.38 -17.11
C ILE A 354 -3.60 -25.13 -17.92
N THR A 355 -3.63 -23.98 -17.23
CA THR A 355 -3.67 -22.66 -17.84
C THR A 355 -2.45 -21.85 -17.42
N LEU A 356 -1.73 -21.29 -18.39
CA LEU A 356 -0.53 -20.47 -18.18
C LEU A 356 -0.86 -18.99 -18.36
N ARG A 357 -0.14 -18.13 -17.63
CA ARG A 357 -0.28 -16.68 -17.67
C ARG A 357 1.08 -16.01 -17.69
N ALA A 358 1.15 -14.88 -18.38
CA ALA A 358 2.27 -13.95 -18.31
C ALA A 358 1.74 -12.52 -18.42
N GLY A 359 2.44 -11.56 -17.82
CA GLY A 359 2.02 -10.17 -17.86
C GLY A 359 3.17 -9.19 -17.62
N TYR A 360 2.90 -7.96 -18.06
CA TYR A 360 3.73 -6.79 -17.83
C TYR A 360 2.85 -5.63 -17.38
N ALA A 361 3.32 -4.85 -16.42
CA ALA A 361 2.70 -3.57 -16.09
C ALA A 361 3.77 -2.50 -15.87
N TYR A 362 3.40 -1.26 -16.17
CA TYR A 362 4.12 -0.07 -15.79
C TYR A 362 3.23 0.75 -14.84
N ASP A 363 3.83 1.23 -13.77
CA ASP A 363 3.18 1.93 -12.67
C ASP A 363 3.92 3.24 -12.39
N ASP A 364 3.24 4.37 -12.55
CA ASP A 364 3.83 5.68 -12.29
C ASP A 364 4.00 5.89 -10.78
N GLY A 365 5.15 6.46 -10.38
CA GLY A 365 5.32 6.94 -9.01
C GLY A 365 4.33 8.06 -8.68
N VAL A 366 4.02 8.21 -7.40
CA VAL A 366 3.04 9.18 -6.87
C VAL A 366 3.70 10.39 -6.24
N VAL A 367 5.03 10.47 -6.24
CA VAL A 367 5.76 11.59 -5.64
C VAL A 367 6.67 12.29 -6.65
N SER A 368 6.53 13.61 -6.70
CA SER A 368 7.50 14.48 -7.37
C SER A 368 8.89 14.35 -6.74
N VAL A 369 9.93 14.74 -7.49
CA VAL A 369 11.33 14.68 -7.01
C VAL A 369 11.54 15.45 -5.71
N GLU A 370 10.83 16.56 -5.54
CA GLU A 370 10.92 17.45 -4.36
C GLU A 370 10.18 16.87 -3.14
N ASN A 371 9.12 16.08 -3.39
CA ASN A 371 8.25 15.54 -2.35
C ASN A 371 8.67 14.15 -1.83
N ARG A 372 9.40 13.36 -2.62
CA ARG A 372 9.94 12.03 -2.23
C ARG A 372 10.48 11.98 -0.82
N SER A 373 10.22 10.91 -0.09
CA SER A 373 10.59 10.84 1.31
C SER A 373 11.25 9.54 1.70
N LEU A 374 11.97 9.58 2.83
CA LEU A 374 12.54 8.39 3.44
C LEU A 374 11.45 7.52 4.09
N SER A 375 10.38 8.10 4.64
CA SER A 375 9.32 7.33 5.30
C SER A 375 8.42 6.57 4.31
N ILE A 376 8.16 7.15 3.13
CA ILE A 376 7.39 6.50 2.06
C ILE A 376 8.22 6.54 0.76
N PRO A 377 9.15 5.59 0.58
CA PRO A 377 9.92 5.49 -0.65
C PRO A 377 9.03 5.13 -1.85
N ASP A 378 8.90 6.01 -2.84
CA ASP A 378 8.12 5.75 -4.05
C ASP A 378 8.85 6.17 -5.34
N THR A 379 8.69 5.36 -6.38
CA THR A 379 9.31 5.52 -7.70
C THR A 379 8.54 4.73 -8.74
N ASP A 380 8.70 5.07 -10.02
CA ASP A 380 8.08 4.30 -11.11
C ASP A 380 8.53 2.84 -11.11
N ARG A 381 7.63 1.94 -11.49
CA ARG A 381 7.90 0.50 -11.44
C ARG A 381 7.51 -0.24 -12.69
N GLN A 382 8.21 -1.35 -12.87
CA GLN A 382 7.89 -2.36 -13.87
C GLN A 382 7.56 -3.68 -13.19
N TRP A 383 6.46 -4.28 -13.60
CA TRP A 383 6.02 -5.58 -13.12
C TRP A 383 6.26 -6.62 -14.21
N PHE A 384 6.89 -7.72 -13.86
CA PHE A 384 7.06 -8.89 -14.73
C PHE A 384 6.46 -10.09 -14.02
N SER A 385 5.45 -10.71 -14.63
CA SER A 385 4.73 -11.80 -13.97
C SER A 385 4.62 -13.06 -14.80
N GLY A 386 4.51 -14.18 -14.10
CA GLY A 386 4.10 -15.46 -14.65
C GLY A 386 3.17 -16.18 -13.69
N GLY A 387 2.26 -17.01 -14.21
CA GLY A 387 1.36 -17.77 -13.37
C GLY A 387 0.81 -19.03 -14.03
N LEU A 388 0.22 -19.88 -13.20
CA LEU A 388 -0.32 -21.19 -13.55
C LEU A 388 -1.64 -21.39 -12.80
N THR A 389 -2.67 -21.87 -13.48
CA THR A 389 -3.79 -22.59 -12.85
C THR A 389 -3.61 -24.08 -13.08
N TYR A 390 -3.77 -24.86 -12.02
CA TYR A 390 -3.97 -26.30 -12.09
C TYR A 390 -5.41 -26.64 -11.68
N THR A 391 -6.21 -27.12 -12.63
CA THR A 391 -7.58 -27.61 -12.41
C THR A 391 -7.52 -29.01 -11.84
N MET A 392 -7.74 -29.14 -10.53
CA MET A 392 -7.66 -30.42 -9.82
C MET A 392 -8.89 -31.30 -10.07
N SER A 393 -10.04 -30.67 -10.30
CA SER A 393 -11.32 -31.31 -10.59
C SER A 393 -12.24 -30.29 -11.26
N ASP A 394 -13.41 -30.73 -11.71
CA ASP A 394 -14.43 -29.84 -12.28
C ASP A 394 -14.78 -28.67 -11.34
N ASP A 395 -14.71 -28.84 -10.03
CA ASP A 395 -15.15 -27.82 -9.06
C ASP A 395 -14.01 -27.18 -8.28
N THR A 396 -12.74 -27.53 -8.55
CA THR A 396 -11.61 -27.04 -7.74
C THR A 396 -10.37 -26.79 -8.58
N SER A 397 -9.74 -25.63 -8.38
CA SER A 397 -8.46 -25.28 -8.98
C SER A 397 -7.52 -24.60 -7.98
N ILE A 398 -6.23 -24.67 -8.28
CA ILE A 398 -5.19 -23.94 -7.57
C ILE A 398 -4.52 -23.00 -8.57
N ASP A 399 -4.41 -21.73 -8.21
CA ASP A 399 -3.60 -20.76 -8.94
C ASP A 399 -2.29 -20.50 -8.19
N VAL A 400 -1.21 -20.34 -8.94
CA VAL A 400 0.11 -19.93 -8.44
C VAL A 400 0.61 -18.82 -9.34
N ALA A 401 1.16 -17.75 -8.75
CA ALA A 401 1.79 -16.67 -9.50
C ALA A 401 3.09 -16.22 -8.85
N TYR A 402 4.00 -15.77 -9.71
CA TYR A 402 5.22 -15.10 -9.34
C TYR A 402 5.28 -13.75 -10.05
N VAL A 403 5.66 -12.71 -9.31
CA VAL A 403 5.89 -11.36 -9.84
C VAL A 403 7.27 -10.89 -9.40
N PHE A 404 8.00 -10.31 -10.33
CA PHE A 404 9.17 -9.49 -10.05
C PHE A 404 8.82 -8.04 -10.32
N ILE A 405 9.06 -7.17 -9.34
CA ILE A 405 8.88 -5.73 -9.43
C ILE A 405 10.25 -5.07 -9.43
N ASP A 406 10.48 -4.24 -10.44
CA ASP A 406 11.71 -3.46 -10.62
C ASP A 406 11.38 -1.98 -10.53
N GLY A 407 11.76 -1.35 -9.42
CA GLY A 407 11.59 0.07 -9.17
C GLY A 407 12.78 0.87 -9.66
N ARG A 408 12.51 2.03 -10.28
CA ARG A 408 13.56 2.92 -10.76
C ARG A 408 14.32 3.54 -9.58
N GLU A 409 15.65 3.60 -9.66
CA GLU A 409 16.44 4.38 -8.70
C GLU A 409 16.00 5.85 -8.72
N ALA A 410 15.78 6.42 -7.54
CA ALA A 410 15.26 7.77 -7.37
C ALA A 410 16.12 8.56 -6.39
N LYS A 411 16.43 9.81 -6.75
CA LYS A 411 17.09 10.74 -5.83
C LYS A 411 16.12 11.24 -4.77
N ILE A 412 16.64 11.43 -3.57
CA ILE A 412 15.95 12.04 -2.43
C ILE A 412 16.87 13.14 -1.88
N ASP A 413 16.33 14.34 -1.77
CA ASP A 413 16.96 15.47 -1.11
C ASP A 413 15.97 16.01 -0.08
N LYS A 414 16.37 16.08 1.19
CA LYS A 414 15.51 16.55 2.28
C LYS A 414 16.26 17.42 3.25
N ASP A 415 15.63 18.52 3.64
CA ASP A 415 16.09 19.37 4.72
C ASP A 415 15.14 19.32 5.91
N ARG A 416 15.69 19.49 7.11
CA ARG A 416 14.91 19.60 8.34
C ARG A 416 15.57 20.60 9.27
N THR A 417 14.78 21.52 9.81
CA THR A 417 15.23 22.35 10.94
C THR A 417 15.04 21.55 12.23
N ILE A 418 16.12 21.35 12.99
CA ILE A 418 16.07 20.61 14.26
C ILE A 418 15.94 21.60 15.43
N LEU A 419 16.69 22.71 15.40
CA LEU A 419 16.61 23.77 16.40
C LEU A 419 16.55 25.12 15.69
N SER A 420 15.55 25.93 16.00
CA SER A 420 15.43 27.28 15.45
C SER A 420 16.09 28.33 16.35
N ASN A 421 16.65 29.37 15.75
CA ASN A 421 17.26 30.53 16.40
C ASN A 421 18.27 30.16 17.51
N VAL A 422 19.14 29.17 17.25
CA VAL A 422 20.24 28.80 18.15
C VAL A 422 21.16 30.00 18.42
N LEU A 423 21.43 30.79 17.38
CA LEU A 423 21.94 32.16 17.46
C LEU A 423 20.90 33.09 16.82
N PRO A 424 20.94 34.42 17.07
CA PRO A 424 20.02 35.35 16.44
C PRO A 424 19.98 35.19 14.91
N GLY A 425 18.86 34.71 14.37
CA GLY A 425 18.67 34.46 12.94
C GLY A 425 19.48 33.29 12.37
N THR A 426 19.93 32.35 13.21
CA THR A 426 20.70 31.18 12.78
C THR A 426 20.05 29.90 13.32
N ASP A 427 19.62 29.05 12.39
CA ASP A 427 19.03 27.76 12.70
C ASP A 427 20.07 26.65 12.64
N PHE A 428 19.81 25.56 13.36
CA PHE A 428 20.52 24.30 13.21
C PHE A 428 19.66 23.37 12.33
N THR A 429 20.14 23.14 11.11
CA THR A 429 19.43 22.37 10.08
C THR A 429 20.21 21.13 9.68
N THR A 430 19.50 20.14 9.18
CA THR A 430 20.07 18.93 8.61
C THR A 430 19.63 18.80 7.17
N ASN A 431 20.51 18.27 6.33
CA ASN A 431 20.21 18.03 4.91
C ASN A 431 20.66 16.63 4.55
N PHE A 432 19.72 15.77 4.18
CA PHE A 432 19.96 14.47 3.58
C PHE A 432 19.99 14.63 2.06
N SER A 433 20.97 13.99 1.42
CA SER A 433 21.03 13.84 -0.04
C SER A 433 21.49 12.43 -0.37
N GLY A 434 20.74 11.76 -1.23
CA GLY A 434 20.96 10.35 -1.55
C GLY A 434 20.03 9.82 -2.61
N THR A 435 19.95 8.49 -2.66
CA THR A 435 19.12 7.72 -3.56
C THR A 435 18.39 6.63 -2.79
N GLN A 436 17.21 6.28 -3.30
CA GLN A 436 16.50 5.05 -2.97
C GLN A 436 16.48 4.13 -4.20
N SER A 437 16.51 2.82 -3.95
CA SER A 437 16.22 1.80 -4.95
C SER A 437 15.29 0.76 -4.35
N ALA A 438 14.42 0.16 -5.18
CA ALA A 438 13.42 -0.77 -4.72
C ALA A 438 13.25 -1.91 -5.71
N THR A 439 13.31 -3.15 -5.22
CA THR A 439 12.86 -4.33 -5.96
C THR A 439 11.88 -5.11 -5.08
N ALA A 440 11.06 -5.98 -5.67
CA ALA A 440 10.25 -6.90 -4.86
C ALA A 440 9.98 -8.21 -5.59
N HIS A 441 9.87 -9.27 -4.80
CA HIS A 441 9.41 -10.58 -5.24
C HIS A 441 8.04 -10.87 -4.61
N ILE A 442 7.08 -11.30 -5.42
CA ILE A 442 5.76 -11.70 -4.92
C ILE A 442 5.50 -13.14 -5.34
N LEU A 443 5.16 -13.98 -4.37
CA LEU A 443 4.66 -15.34 -4.60
C LEU A 443 3.23 -15.41 -4.08
N SER A 444 2.29 -15.78 -4.94
CA SER A 444 0.88 -15.89 -4.57
C SER A 444 0.34 -17.28 -4.86
N VAL A 445 -0.46 -17.81 -3.93
CA VAL A 445 -1.18 -19.07 -4.08
C VAL A 445 -2.65 -18.83 -3.77
N GLN A 446 -3.53 -19.37 -4.60
CA GLN A 446 -4.97 -19.25 -4.44
C GLN A 446 -5.67 -20.59 -4.65
N LEU A 447 -6.62 -20.89 -3.79
CA LEU A 447 -7.56 -22.01 -3.95
C LEU A 447 -8.90 -21.46 -4.42
N ASN A 448 -9.48 -22.09 -5.43
CA ASN A 448 -10.83 -21.78 -5.91
C ASN A 448 -11.71 -23.02 -5.83
N THR A 449 -12.96 -22.85 -5.43
CA THR A 449 -13.95 -23.94 -5.44
C THR A 449 -15.36 -23.46 -5.82
N ARG A 450 -16.10 -24.31 -6.53
CA ARG A 450 -17.49 -24.11 -6.96
C ARG A 450 -18.42 -25.09 -6.21
N PHE A 451 -19.69 -24.71 -6.01
CA PHE A 451 -20.66 -25.47 -5.20
C PHE A 451 -22.00 -25.73 -5.89
#